data_AF-A0A931VAE4-F1
#
_entry.id   AF-A0A931VAE4-F1
#
_cell.length_a   1.000
_cell.length_b   1.000
_cell.length_c   1.000
_cell.angle_alpha   90.00
_cell.angle_beta   90.00
_cell.angle_gamma   90.00
#
_symmetry.space_group_name_H-M   'P 1'
#
loop_
_entity.id
_entity.type
_entity.pdbx_description
1 polymer ?
#
loop_
_entity_poly.entity_id
_entity_poly.type
_entity_poly.pdbx_seq_one_letter_code
_entity_poly.pdbx_strand_id
1 'polypeptide(L)' 'LDSMAGLVKHGARIVYSTCSLEPEENEELINAWLKVHSRFRLERSYLSWPPNSGQDGAYAALLKSL' A
#
# COMPACT_ATOMS: atom_id res chain seq x y z
N LEU A 1 -6.18 -3.67 6.24
CA LEU A 1 -4.79 -3.44 6.73
C LEU A 1 -4.69 -3.61 8.24
N ASP A 2 -5.62 -3.03 9.02
CA ASP A 2 -5.62 -3.07 10.50
C ASP A 2 -5.49 -4.47 11.11
N SER A 3 -6.26 -5.45 10.62
CA SER A 3 -6.21 -6.82 11.16
C SER A 3 -4.83 -7.47 11.07
N MET A 4 -4.00 -7.02 10.13
CA MET A 4 -2.63 -7.52 9.96
C MET A 4 -1.60 -6.69 10.72
N ALA A 5 -1.88 -5.41 11.01
CA ALA A 5 -0.95 -4.51 11.69
C ALA A 5 -0.37 -5.12 13.00
N GLY A 6 -1.21 -5.79 13.79
CA GLY A 6 -0.79 -6.45 15.04
C GLY A 6 0.02 -7.73 14.86
N LEU A 7 0.00 -8.34 13.67
CA LEU A 7 0.63 -9.65 13.39
C LEU A 7 2.02 -9.51 12.75
N VAL A 8 2.37 -8.32 12.26
CA VAL A 8 3.65 -8.08 11.57
C VAL A 8 4.78 -7.89 12.57
N LYS A 9 5.86 -8.64 12.39
CA LYS A 9 7.09 -8.49 13.18
C LYS A 9 7.80 -7.18 12.84
N HIS A 10 8.51 -6.61 13.81
CA HIS A 10 9.41 -5.48 13.59
C HIS A 10 10.38 -5.76 12.44
N GLY A 11 10.60 -4.77 11.57
CA GLY A 11 11.46 -4.87 10.39
C GLY A 11 10.86 -5.61 9.18
N ALA A 12 9.72 -6.29 9.34
CA ALA A 12 9.08 -7.04 8.25
C ALA A 12 8.43 -6.11 7.22
N ARG A 13 8.20 -6.66 6.03
CA ARG A 13 7.61 -5.98 4.87
C ARG A 13 6.26 -6.57 4.53
N ILE A 14 5.35 -5.71 4.11
CA ILE A 14 4.01 -6.05 3.69
C ILE A 14 3.68 -5.34 2.38
N VAL A 15 2.92 -6.00 1.52
CA VAL A 15 2.44 -5.41 0.28
C VAL A 15 0.93 -5.30 0.37
N TYR A 16 0.42 -4.09 0.18
CA TYR A 16 -0.97 -3.83 -0.15
C TYR A 16 -1.09 -3.75 -1.67
N SER A 17 -2.14 -4.33 -2.25
CA SER A 17 -2.38 -4.25 -3.69
C SER A 17 -3.86 -4.33 -4.02
N THR A 18 -4.26 -3.61 -5.07
CA THR A 18 -5.62 -3.59 -5.62
C THR A 18 -5.53 -3.66 -7.15
N CYS A 19 -6.64 -4.02 -7.80
CA CYS A 19 -6.85 -3.83 -9.24
C CYS A 19 -7.70 -2.57 -9.53
N SER A 20 -7.59 -1.56 -8.66
CA SER A 20 -8.31 -0.29 -8.78
C SER A 20 -7.35 0.84 -9.14
N LEU A 21 -7.87 1.84 -9.84
CA LEU A 21 -7.19 3.11 -10.14
C LEU A 21 -7.69 4.26 -9.27
N GLU A 22 -8.72 4.03 -8.45
CA GLU A 22 -9.33 5.05 -7.60
C GLU A 22 -8.37 5.44 -6.45
N PRO A 23 -8.00 6.73 -6.31
CA PRO A 23 -7.10 7.20 -5.26
C PRO A 23 -7.58 6.84 -3.84
N GLU A 24 -8.89 6.82 -3.62
CA GLU A 24 -9.56 6.51 -2.35
C GLU A 24 -9.28 5.08 -1.88
N GLU A 25 -9.04 4.16 -2.81
CA GLU A 25 -8.66 2.77 -2.51
C GLU A 25 -7.13 2.61 -2.39
N ASN A 26 -6.35 3.57 -2.88
CA ASN A 26 -4.91 3.43 -3.07
C ASN A 26 -4.11 4.41 -2.19
N GLU A 27 -3.61 5.50 -2.76
CA GLU A 27 -2.74 6.45 -2.08
C GLU A 27 -3.43 7.11 -0.88
N GLU A 28 -4.70 7.47 -0.99
CA GLU A 28 -5.42 8.12 0.10
C GLU A 28 -5.63 7.17 1.27
N LEU A 29 -6.00 5.92 0.98
CA LEU A 29 -6.13 4.86 1.98
C LEU A 29 -4.81 4.59 2.70
N ILE A 30 -3.72 4.44 1.95
CA ILE A 30 -2.38 4.19 2.53
C ILE A 30 -1.94 5.37 3.39
N ASN A 31 -2.12 6.60 2.91
CA ASN A 31 -1.74 7.80 3.66
C ASN A 31 -2.58 7.97 4.93
N ALA A 32 -3.88 7.73 4.88
CA ALA A 32 -4.75 7.76 6.04
C ALA A 32 -4.36 6.67 7.06
N TRP A 33 -4.09 5.47 6.58
CA TRP A 33 -3.70 4.35 7.43
C TRP A 33 -2.36 4.57 8.15
N LEU A 34 -1.37 5.13 7.46
CA LEU A 34 -0.05 5.45 8.02
C LEU A 34 -0.09 6.56 9.09
N LYS A 35 -1.05 7.50 9.02
CA LYS A 35 -1.27 8.50 10.07
C LYS A 35 -1.68 7.87 11.40
N VAL A 36 -2.42 6.75 11.34
CA VAL A 36 -2.88 6.02 12.53
C VAL A 36 -1.86 4.97 12.98
N HIS A 37 -1.07 4.42 12.05
CA HIS A 37 -0.13 3.32 12.30
C HIS A 37 1.33 3.78 12.15
N SER A 38 1.81 4.61 13.07
CA SER A 38 3.17 5.19 13.07
C SER A 38 4.31 4.16 13.12
N ARG A 39 4.04 2.90 13.48
CA ARG A 39 4.99 1.79 13.40
C ARG A 39 5.28 1.35 11.96
N PHE A 40 4.62 1.91 10.96
CA PHE A 40 4.83 1.55 9.57
C PHE A 40 5.28 2.77 8.76
N ARG A 41 6.03 2.50 7.69
CA ARG A 41 6.35 3.50 6.67
C ARG A 41 6.12 2.95 5.28
N LEU A 42 5.76 3.81 4.34
CA LEU A 42 5.78 3.52 2.92
C LEU A 42 7.24 3.49 2.44
N GLU A 43 7.70 2.36 1.88
CA GLU A 43 9.00 2.27 1.21
C GLU A 43 8.90 2.54 -0.29
N ARG A 44 7.80 2.10 -0.92
CA ARG A 44 7.56 2.26 -2.36
C ARG A 44 6.08 2.10 -2.67
N SER A 45 5.57 2.84 -3.64
CA SER A 45 4.31 2.54 -4.31
C SER A 45 4.50 2.41 -5.83
N TYR A 46 3.55 1.77 -6.49
CA TYR A 46 3.51 1.62 -7.94
C TYR A 46 2.05 1.61 -8.40
N LEU A 47 1.76 2.40 -9.44
CA LEU A 47 0.49 2.39 -10.16
C LEU A 47 0.74 1.85 -11.57
N SER A 48 0.16 0.70 -11.89
CA SER A 48 0.01 0.22 -13.26
C SER A 48 -1.06 1.06 -13.94
N TRP A 49 -0.62 2.03 -14.72
CA TRP A 49 -1.51 2.85 -15.55
C TRP A 49 -1.69 2.17 -16.92
N PRO A 50 -2.90 1.70 -17.29
CA PRO A 50 -3.09 0.84 -18.47
C PRO A 50 -2.54 1.39 -19.78
N PRO A 51 -2.72 2.70 -20.09
CA PRO A 51 -2.15 3.31 -21.30
C PRO A 51 -0.63 3.18 -21.43
N ASN A 52 0.10 3.06 -20.31
CA ASN A 52 1.56 3.01 -20.30
C ASN A 52 2.09 1.59 -20.04
N SER A 53 1.37 0.77 -19.27
CA SER A 53 1.84 -0.54 -18.84
C SER A 53 1.46 -1.68 -19.78
N GLY A 54 0.45 -1.48 -20.64
CA GLY A 54 -0.14 -2.55 -21.46
C GLY A 54 -0.81 -3.65 -20.62
N GLN A 55 -1.10 -3.36 -19.36
CA GLN A 55 -1.70 -4.25 -18.36
C GLN A 55 -2.96 -3.60 -17.79
N ASP A 56 -3.75 -4.38 -17.06
CA ASP A 56 -4.88 -3.83 -16.31
C ASP A 56 -4.44 -2.83 -15.24
N GLY A 57 -5.39 -1.99 -14.83
CA GLY A 57 -5.20 -0.99 -13.79
C GLY A 57 -4.93 -1.67 -12.47
N ALA A 58 -3.83 -1.33 -11.82
CA ALA A 58 -3.46 -1.93 -10.54
C ALA A 58 -2.60 -1.00 -9.71
N TYR A 59 -2.67 -1.17 -8.40
CA TYR A 59 -1.83 -0.46 -7.45
C TYR A 59 -1.12 -1.44 -6.53
N ALA A 60 0.09 -1.08 -6.10
CA ALA A 60 0.79 -1.77 -5.03
C ALA A 60 1.54 -0.77 -4.13
N ALA A 61 1.49 -0.99 -2.82
CA ALA A 61 2.27 -0.27 -1.82
C ALA A 61 3.07 -1.24 -0.95
N LEU A 62 4.39 -1.06 -0.93
CA LEU A 62 5.31 -1.75 -0.03
C LEU A 62 5.46 -0.94 1.26
N LEU A 63 5.00 -1.51 2.37
CA LEU A 63 5.16 -0.92 3.69
C LEU A 63 6.17 -1.72 4.50
N LYS A 64 6.96 -1.05 5.33
CA LYS A 64 7.89 -1.67 6.28
C LYS A 64 7.46 -1.35 7.70
N SER A 65 7.37 -2.39 8.54
CA SER A 65 7.28 -2.20 9.99
C SER A 65 8.61 -1.69 10.51
N LEU A 66 8.55 -0.54 11.15
CA LEU A 66 9.59 0.02 12.01
C LEU A 66 9.56 -0.62 13.39
#